data_AF-A0A351UME6-F1
#
_entry.id   AF-A0A351UME6-F1
#
_cell.length_a   1.000
_cell.length_b   1.000
_cell.length_c   1.000
_cell.angle_alpha   90.00
_cell.angle_beta   90.00
_cell.angle_gamma   90.00
#
_symmetry.space_group_name_H-M   'P 1'
#
loop_
_entity.id
_entity.type
_entity.pdbx_description
1 polymer ?
#
loop_
_entity_poly.entity_id
_entity_poly.type
_entity_poly.pdbx_seq_one_letter_code
_entity_poly.pdbx_strand_id
1 'polypeptide(L)'
;MKKSLVMAGLLAAGPLYGAAPEPAMELKGYLSSWTQSCPGGACSLPKPGERNRPVTLRLGLPSSPGEASAVKTFQELALPGGGVLSAGLDFFAICPYAGRGNCAGRYFQAQVSLSGPAGAFCAAALNPGDFDPFPVLMCAGLAPDGTRFGVTLHRLPL
;
A
#
# COMPACT_ATOMS: atom_id res chain seq x y z
N MET A 1 -2.30 -2.11 75.23
CA MET A 1 -1.46 -1.69 74.08
C MET A 1 -1.78 -2.59 72.88
N LYS A 2 -2.60 -2.13 71.93
CA LYS A 2 -2.98 -2.89 70.72
C LYS A 2 -2.11 -2.42 69.56
N LYS A 3 -1.28 -3.30 68.99
CA LYS A 3 -0.46 -3.01 67.80
C LYS A 3 -1.23 -3.38 66.54
N SER A 4 -1.53 -2.37 65.73
CA SER A 4 -2.06 -2.49 64.38
C SER A 4 -1.00 -3.11 63.46
N LEU A 5 -1.42 -4.05 62.61
CA LEU A 5 -0.59 -4.57 61.52
C LEU A 5 -1.35 -4.30 60.22
N VAL A 6 -0.96 -3.22 59.53
CA VAL A 6 -1.44 -2.88 58.18
C VAL A 6 -0.51 -3.57 57.21
N MET A 7 -1.02 -4.58 56.51
CA MET A 7 -0.28 -5.31 55.47
C MET A 7 -0.41 -4.53 54.16
N ALA A 8 0.65 -3.79 53.80
CA ALA A 8 0.76 -3.12 52.52
C ALA A 8 1.11 -4.15 51.43
N GLY A 9 0.13 -4.52 50.61
CA GLY A 9 0.36 -5.33 49.42
C GLY A 9 1.04 -4.50 48.34
N LEU A 10 2.33 -4.78 48.08
CA LEU A 10 3.03 -4.24 46.91
C LEU A 10 2.45 -4.87 45.64
N LEU A 11 1.78 -4.05 44.84
CA LEU A 11 1.48 -4.30 43.43
C LEU A 11 2.81 -4.33 42.65
N ALA A 12 3.35 -5.53 42.43
CA ALA A 12 4.40 -5.76 41.46
C ALA A 12 3.78 -5.72 40.05
N ALA A 13 3.56 -4.53 39.52
CA ALA A 13 3.32 -4.33 38.10
C ALA A 13 4.64 -4.65 37.36
N GLY A 14 4.76 -5.89 36.87
CA GLY A 14 5.87 -6.28 36.01
C GLY A 14 5.89 -5.41 34.74
N PRO A 15 7.08 -5.14 34.16
CA PRO A 15 7.18 -4.41 32.91
C PRO A 15 6.45 -5.19 31.83
N LEU A 16 5.45 -4.56 31.21
CA LEU A 16 4.86 -5.04 29.97
C LEU A 16 5.99 -5.08 28.93
N TYR A 17 6.51 -6.26 28.66
CA TYR A 17 7.40 -6.49 27.52
C TYR A 17 6.56 -6.27 26.25
N GLY A 18 6.48 -5.03 25.81
CA GLY A 18 6.07 -4.72 24.44
C GLY A 18 7.10 -5.37 23.52
N ALA A 19 6.63 -6.26 22.64
CA ALA A 19 7.47 -6.80 21.58
C ALA A 19 8.12 -5.62 20.83
N ALA A 20 9.42 -5.72 20.56
CA ALA A 20 10.12 -4.70 19.80
C ALA A 20 9.42 -4.54 18.42
N PRO A 21 9.21 -3.31 17.94
CA PRO A 21 8.54 -3.08 16.66
C PRO A 21 9.29 -3.83 15.55
N GLU A 22 8.55 -4.57 14.73
CA GLU A 22 9.13 -5.27 13.59
C GLU A 22 9.82 -4.26 12.64
N PRO A 23 10.94 -4.66 12.00
CA PRO A 23 11.61 -3.80 11.04
C PRO A 23 10.66 -3.42 9.91
N ALA A 24 10.60 -2.13 9.60
CA ALA A 24 9.80 -1.64 8.48
C ALA A 24 10.24 -2.30 7.16
N MET A 25 9.26 -2.71 6.36
CA MET A 25 9.45 -3.22 5.01
C MET A 25 9.78 -2.07 4.06
N GLU A 26 10.85 -2.21 3.28
CA GLU A 26 11.17 -1.25 2.22
C GLU A 26 10.36 -1.61 0.97
N LEU A 27 9.54 -0.68 0.49
CA LEU A 27 8.82 -0.82 -0.77
C LEU A 27 9.59 -0.08 -1.86
N LYS A 28 10.13 -0.83 -2.83
CA LYS A 28 11.00 -0.29 -3.86
C LYS A 28 10.60 -0.78 -5.25
N GLY A 29 10.11 0.15 -6.06
CA GLY A 29 9.64 -0.11 -7.41
C GLY A 29 9.59 1.15 -8.25
N TYR A 30 8.77 1.11 -9.29
CA TYR A 30 8.55 2.28 -10.15
C TYR A 30 7.14 2.30 -10.73
N LEU A 31 6.71 3.48 -11.16
CA LEU A 31 5.47 3.69 -11.88
C LEU A 31 5.74 4.02 -13.34
N SER A 32 4.83 3.57 -14.20
CA SER A 32 4.73 4.07 -15.57
C SER A 32 3.28 4.44 -15.86
N SER A 33 3.06 5.58 -16.49
CA SER A 33 1.75 5.96 -17.00
C SER A 33 1.57 5.47 -18.44
N TRP A 34 0.32 5.33 -18.86
CA TRP A 34 -0.03 4.90 -20.20
C TRP A 34 -1.44 5.35 -20.58
N THR A 35 -1.71 5.38 -21.88
CA THR A 35 -3.06 5.49 -22.42
C THR A 35 -3.40 4.31 -23.29
N GLN A 36 -4.67 3.94 -23.36
CA GLN A 36 -5.13 2.83 -24.18
C GLN A 36 -6.44 3.20 -24.85
N SER A 37 -6.47 3.21 -26.18
CA SER A 37 -7.70 3.50 -26.92
C SER A 37 -8.55 2.22 -27.00
N CYS A 38 -9.81 2.28 -26.57
CA CYS A 38 -10.76 1.17 -26.57
C CYS A 38 -12.09 1.46 -27.31
N PRO A 39 -12.10 2.09 -28.51
CA PRO A 39 -13.33 2.36 -29.23
C PRO A 39 -14.02 1.05 -29.64
N GLY A 40 -15.34 0.97 -29.43
CA GLY A 40 -16.13 -0.21 -29.82
C GLY A 40 -15.85 -1.49 -29.03
N GLY A 41 -15.21 -1.39 -27.86
CA GLY A 41 -14.99 -2.51 -26.94
C GLY A 41 -13.70 -3.32 -27.18
N ALA A 42 -13.01 -3.10 -28.31
CA ALA A 42 -11.69 -3.67 -28.56
C ALA A 42 -10.61 -2.64 -28.17
N CYS A 43 -9.69 -3.04 -27.28
CA CYS A 43 -8.61 -2.18 -26.82
C CYS A 43 -7.33 -2.38 -27.64
N SER A 44 -6.71 -1.27 -28.05
CA SER A 44 -5.36 -1.23 -28.58
C SER A 44 -4.30 -1.59 -27.54
N LEU A 45 -3.04 -1.75 -27.94
CA LEU A 45 -1.94 -1.84 -26.98
C LEU A 45 -1.76 -0.51 -26.24
N PRO A 46 -1.46 -0.54 -24.92
CA PRO A 46 -1.18 0.68 -24.17
C PRO A 46 -0.01 1.47 -24.77
N LYS A 47 -0.24 2.75 -25.04
CA LYS A 47 0.77 3.72 -25.42
C LYS A 47 1.43 4.28 -24.15
N PRO A 48 2.74 4.14 -23.99
CA PRO A 48 3.43 4.57 -22.78
C PRO A 48 3.52 6.11 -22.72
N GLY A 49 3.25 6.67 -21.55
CA GLY A 49 3.55 8.05 -21.20
C GLY A 49 4.92 8.15 -20.53
N GLU A 50 4.95 8.70 -19.31
CA GLU A 50 6.10 8.67 -18.44
C GLU A 50 6.44 7.24 -18.00
N ARG A 51 7.73 6.90 -18.03
CA ARG A 51 8.22 5.56 -17.73
C ARG A 51 9.13 5.59 -16.53
N ASN A 52 9.08 4.52 -15.74
CA ASN A 52 10.07 4.22 -14.71
C ASN A 52 10.27 5.33 -13.65
N ARG A 53 9.20 6.04 -13.27
CA ARG A 53 9.24 6.98 -12.14
C ARG A 53 9.52 6.19 -10.85
N PRO A 54 10.68 6.35 -10.20
CA PRO A 54 11.02 5.54 -9.03
C PRO A 54 10.13 5.86 -7.84
N VAL A 55 9.82 4.83 -7.05
CA VAL A 55 9.15 4.97 -5.75
C VAL A 55 9.91 4.16 -4.72
N THR A 56 10.19 4.80 -3.59
CA THR A 56 10.82 4.15 -2.43
C THR A 56 10.11 4.62 -1.18
N LEU A 57 9.56 3.68 -0.42
CA LEU A 57 8.79 3.94 0.79
C LEU A 57 9.19 2.95 1.88
N ARG A 58 8.84 3.26 3.13
CA ARG A 58 9.00 2.35 4.26
C ARG A 58 7.65 2.11 4.91
N LEU A 59 7.19 0.87 4.89
CA LEU A 59 5.94 0.44 5.50
C LEU A 59 6.23 -0.22 6.84
N GLY A 60 5.68 0.35 7.91
CA GLY A 60 5.69 -0.31 9.22
C GLY A 60 4.93 -1.64 9.15
N LEU A 61 5.38 -2.63 9.92
CA LEU A 61 4.70 -3.92 10.02
C LEU A 61 3.97 -3.99 11.38
N PRO A 62 2.64 -4.15 11.40
CA PRO A 62 1.89 -4.26 12.65
C PRO A 62 2.26 -5.53 13.39
N SER A 63 2.35 -5.46 14.72
CA SER A 63 2.77 -6.58 15.56
C SER A 63 1.62 -7.22 16.36
N SER A 64 0.49 -6.53 16.51
CA SER A 64 -0.63 -7.02 17.31
C SER A 64 -1.89 -7.27 16.47
N PRO A 65 -2.74 -8.25 16.85
CA PRO A 65 -3.99 -8.53 16.15
C PRO A 65 -4.88 -7.29 16.05
N GLY A 66 -5.42 -7.03 14.85
CA GLY A 66 -6.28 -5.88 14.57
C GLY A 66 -5.53 -4.58 14.27
N GLU A 67 -4.21 -4.55 14.43
CA GLU A 67 -3.41 -3.40 14.01
C GLU A 67 -3.24 -3.36 12.48
N ALA A 68 -3.13 -2.14 11.96
CA ALA A 68 -2.72 -1.88 10.60
C ALA A 68 -1.68 -0.76 10.58
N SER A 69 -0.78 -0.83 9.61
CA SER A 69 0.18 0.24 9.29
C SER A 69 -0.07 0.69 7.86
N ALA A 70 0.21 1.96 7.59
CA ALA A 70 0.02 2.54 6.27
C ALA A 70 1.20 3.44 5.87
N VAL A 71 1.52 3.46 4.58
CA VAL A 71 2.38 4.46 3.97
C VAL A 71 1.74 4.94 2.68
N LYS A 72 1.89 6.24 2.40
CA LYS A 72 1.21 6.91 1.29
C LYS A 72 2.21 7.73 0.49
N THR A 73 2.01 7.83 -0.81
CA THR A 73 2.71 8.79 -1.66
C THR A 73 1.82 9.27 -2.79
N PHE A 74 2.15 10.42 -3.33
CA PHE A 74 1.50 10.99 -4.50
C PHE A 74 2.53 11.17 -5.61
N GLN A 75 2.12 10.95 -6.86
CA GLN A 75 2.96 11.13 -8.05
C GLN A 75 2.16 11.82 -9.16
N GLU A 76 2.77 12.76 -9.85
CA GLU A 76 2.29 13.29 -11.12
C GLU A 76 3.11 12.65 -12.24
N LEU A 77 2.43 12.10 -13.24
CA LEU A 77 3.04 11.38 -14.35
C LEU A 77 2.61 12.04 -15.67
N ALA A 78 3.57 12.31 -16.54
CA ALA A 78 3.25 12.80 -17.88
C ALA A 78 2.49 11.75 -18.69
N LEU A 79 1.47 12.16 -19.42
CA LEU A 79 0.71 11.33 -20.34
C LEU A 79 1.21 11.51 -21.79
N PRO A 80 0.97 10.52 -22.66
CA PRO A 80 1.15 10.71 -24.11
C PRO A 80 0.36 11.92 -24.60
N GLY A 81 1.01 12.84 -25.32
CA GLY A 81 0.36 14.02 -25.90
C GLY A 81 0.29 15.26 -25.01
N GLY A 82 0.94 15.27 -23.84
CA GLY A 82 1.16 16.51 -23.07
C GLY A 82 0.20 16.77 -21.90
N GLY A 83 -0.55 15.76 -21.45
CA GLY A 83 -1.35 15.83 -20.21
C GLY A 83 -0.60 15.32 -18.98
N VAL A 84 -1.24 15.44 -17.82
CA VAL A 84 -0.74 14.91 -16.54
C VAL A 84 -1.78 13.96 -15.93
N LEU A 85 -1.33 12.81 -15.43
CA LEU A 85 -2.10 11.89 -14.62
C LEU A 85 -1.57 11.94 -13.19
N SER A 86 -2.44 12.25 -12.25
CA SER A 86 -2.14 12.23 -10.82
C SER A 86 -2.46 10.84 -10.25
N ALA A 87 -1.53 10.27 -9.48
CA ALA A 87 -1.66 8.96 -8.86
C ALA A 87 -1.35 9.04 -7.37
N GLY A 88 -2.37 8.83 -6.52
CA GLY A 88 -2.21 8.58 -5.09
C GLY A 88 -2.03 7.08 -4.84
N LEU A 89 -1.00 6.71 -4.11
CA LEU A 89 -0.70 5.33 -3.73
C LEU A 89 -0.81 5.19 -2.22
N ASP A 90 -1.61 4.23 -1.78
CA ASP A 90 -1.76 3.87 -0.38
C ASP A 90 -1.42 2.39 -0.20
N PHE A 91 -0.47 2.12 0.67
CA PHE A 91 0.01 0.78 0.99
C PHE A 91 -0.29 0.47 2.45
N PHE A 92 -0.83 -0.71 2.70
CA PHE A 92 -1.21 -1.15 4.04
C PHE A 92 -0.61 -2.51 4.35
N ALA A 93 -0.18 -2.69 5.60
CA ALA A 93 0.05 -4.00 6.20
C ALA A 93 -1.01 -4.20 7.28
N ILE A 94 -1.75 -5.31 7.23
CA ILE A 94 -2.86 -5.59 8.15
C ILE A 94 -2.59 -6.88 8.92
N CYS A 95 -2.61 -6.78 10.24
CA CYS A 95 -2.62 -7.93 11.13
C CYS A 95 -4.08 -8.35 11.40
N PRO A 96 -4.51 -9.56 10.98
CA PRO A 96 -5.88 -9.98 11.20
C PRO A 96 -6.17 -10.11 12.70
N TYR A 97 -7.43 -9.88 13.10
CA TYR A 97 -7.87 -10.05 14.49
C TYR A 97 -7.61 -11.47 15.04
N ALA A 98 -7.63 -12.49 14.17
CA ALA A 98 -7.34 -13.88 14.52
C ALA A 98 -5.84 -14.22 14.53
N GLY A 99 -4.96 -13.26 14.20
CA GLY A 99 -3.51 -13.47 14.07
C GLY A 99 -2.83 -13.61 15.43
N ARG A 100 -2.85 -14.82 16.01
CA ARG A 100 -2.30 -15.11 17.35
C ARG A 100 -0.83 -14.70 17.47
N GLY A 101 -0.50 -13.78 18.39
CA GLY A 101 0.84 -13.52 18.95
C GLY A 101 1.93 -13.00 18.00
N ASN A 102 1.81 -13.19 16.69
CA ASN A 102 2.84 -12.84 15.69
C ASN A 102 2.24 -12.41 14.34
N CYS A 103 0.97 -11.99 14.32
CA CYS A 103 0.29 -11.63 13.07
C CYS A 103 0.30 -12.71 11.98
N ALA A 104 0.21 -13.98 12.37
CA ALA A 104 -0.02 -15.07 11.42
C ALA A 104 -1.21 -14.74 10.49
N GLY A 105 -1.00 -14.88 9.18
CA GLY A 105 -1.99 -14.49 8.17
C GLY A 105 -2.01 -13.00 7.84
N ARG A 106 -0.97 -12.25 8.21
CA ARG A 106 -0.77 -10.86 7.76
C ARG A 106 -0.93 -10.78 6.23
N TYR A 107 -1.71 -9.82 5.80
CA TYR A 107 -1.92 -9.52 4.40
C TYR A 107 -1.69 -8.03 4.16
N PHE A 108 -1.55 -7.68 2.90
CA PHE A 108 -1.23 -6.33 2.48
C PHE A 108 -2.32 -5.80 1.57
N GLN A 109 -2.43 -4.48 1.48
CA GLN A 109 -3.24 -3.84 0.46
C GLN A 109 -2.42 -2.81 -0.31
N ALA A 110 -2.60 -2.79 -1.63
CA ALA A 110 -2.15 -1.73 -2.50
C ALA A 110 -3.39 -1.05 -3.07
N GLN A 111 -3.51 0.26 -2.88
CA GLN A 111 -4.59 1.07 -3.42
C GLN A 111 -4.00 2.18 -4.29
N VAL A 112 -4.66 2.45 -5.42
CA VAL A 112 -4.30 3.48 -6.37
C VAL A 112 -5.53 4.33 -6.64
N SER A 113 -5.41 5.64 -6.38
CA SER A 113 -6.38 6.64 -6.79
C SER A 113 -5.82 7.44 -7.96
N LEU A 114 -6.58 7.54 -9.04
CA LEU A 114 -6.22 8.32 -10.22
C LEU A 114 -7.10 9.55 -10.33
N SER A 115 -6.50 10.69 -10.68
CA SER A 115 -7.20 11.92 -11.05
C SER A 115 -6.52 12.59 -12.26
N GLY A 116 -7.26 13.45 -12.95
CA GLY A 116 -6.86 14.04 -14.23
C GLY A 116 -7.87 13.71 -15.34
N PRO A 117 -7.43 13.33 -16.55
CA PRO A 117 -8.33 13.11 -17.70
C PRO A 117 -9.38 12.00 -17.50
N ALA A 118 -9.08 11.01 -16.66
CA ALA A 118 -10.04 10.02 -16.19
C ALA A 118 -9.71 9.62 -14.75
N GLY A 119 -10.72 9.61 -13.88
CA GLY A 119 -10.58 9.16 -12.50
C GLY A 119 -10.75 7.65 -12.34
N ALA A 120 -10.07 7.06 -11.36
CA ALA A 120 -10.25 5.66 -10.98
C ALA A 120 -9.84 5.41 -9.54
N PHE A 121 -10.37 4.32 -8.97
CA PHE A 121 -9.86 3.73 -7.75
C PHE A 121 -9.67 2.23 -7.99
N CYS A 122 -8.46 1.74 -7.76
CA CYS A 122 -8.11 0.33 -7.88
C CYS A 122 -7.47 -0.15 -6.59
N ALA A 123 -7.82 -1.34 -6.15
CA ALA A 123 -7.26 -1.93 -4.94
C ALA A 123 -7.04 -3.43 -5.11
N ALA A 124 -5.99 -3.94 -4.46
CA ALA A 124 -5.73 -5.36 -4.35
C ALA A 124 -5.36 -5.71 -2.91
N ALA A 125 -5.89 -6.83 -2.40
CA ALA A 125 -5.40 -7.48 -1.20
C ALA A 125 -4.41 -8.57 -1.62
N LEU A 126 -3.23 -8.58 -1.02
CA LEU A 126 -2.07 -9.34 -1.49
C LEU A 126 -1.44 -10.12 -0.33
N ASN A 127 -0.89 -11.29 -0.65
CA ASN A 127 -0.01 -12.00 0.27
C ASN A 127 1.38 -11.32 0.30
N PRO A 128 2.27 -11.67 1.25
CA PRO A 128 3.59 -11.05 1.34
C PRO A 128 4.44 -11.16 0.06
N GLY A 129 4.43 -12.32 -0.62
CA GLY A 129 5.25 -12.56 -1.81
C GLY A 129 4.80 -11.81 -3.06
N ASP A 130 3.52 -11.46 -3.13
CA ASP A 130 3.00 -10.60 -4.20
C ASP A 130 3.22 -9.10 -3.90
N PHE A 131 3.46 -8.75 -2.64
CA PHE A 131 3.62 -7.37 -2.19
C PHE A 131 5.08 -6.90 -2.12
N ASP A 132 5.99 -7.75 -1.66
CA ASP A 132 7.43 -7.45 -1.45
C ASP A 132 8.25 -7.80 -2.71
N PRO A 133 9.20 -6.96 -3.18
CA PRO A 133 9.57 -5.62 -2.70
C PRO A 133 8.67 -4.50 -3.19
N PHE A 134 7.79 -4.79 -4.14
CA PHE A 134 6.78 -3.83 -4.61
C PHE A 134 5.64 -4.60 -5.28
N PRO A 135 4.37 -4.24 -5.05
CA PRO A 135 3.26 -4.91 -5.70
C PRO A 135 3.22 -4.55 -7.19
N VAL A 136 2.88 -5.53 -8.02
CA VAL A 136 2.56 -5.30 -9.43
C VAL A 136 1.05 -5.11 -9.55
N LEU A 137 0.63 -3.93 -9.98
CA LEU A 137 -0.78 -3.56 -10.09
C LEU A 137 -0.98 -2.60 -11.26
N MET A 138 -2.03 -2.84 -12.04
CA MET A 138 -2.49 -1.91 -13.07
C MET A 138 -3.76 -1.22 -12.58
N CYS A 139 -3.83 0.11 -12.76
CA CYS A 139 -5.02 0.89 -12.49
C CYS A 139 -5.32 1.82 -13.65
N ALA A 140 -6.58 1.94 -14.05
CA ALA A 140 -6.97 2.85 -15.12
C ALA A 140 -8.41 3.32 -15.00
N GLY A 141 -8.63 4.59 -15.36
CA GLY A 141 -9.96 5.17 -15.59
C GLY A 141 -10.27 5.20 -17.08
N LEU A 142 -11.56 5.12 -17.44
CA LEU A 142 -12.05 5.24 -18.81
C LEU A 142 -12.68 6.62 -19.00
N ALA A 143 -12.18 7.39 -19.96
CA ALA A 143 -12.78 8.65 -20.38
C ALA A 143 -13.98 8.42 -21.33
N PRO A 144 -14.87 9.42 -21.50
CA PRO A 144 -16.07 9.28 -22.34
C PRO A 144 -15.80 8.95 -23.81
N ASP A 145 -14.61 9.30 -24.32
CA ASP A 145 -14.17 9.02 -25.69
C ASP A 145 -13.69 7.57 -25.90
N GLY A 146 -13.73 6.74 -24.85
CA GLY A 146 -13.24 5.36 -24.88
C GLY A 146 -11.73 5.24 -24.64
N THR A 147 -11.03 6.32 -24.29
CA THR A 147 -9.62 6.29 -23.93
C THR A 147 -9.44 5.94 -22.46
N ARG A 148 -8.64 4.93 -22.16
CA ARG A 148 -8.18 4.65 -20.79
C ARG A 148 -6.92 5.44 -20.49
N PHE A 149 -6.86 5.96 -19.26
CA PHE A 149 -5.68 6.59 -18.69
C PHE A 149 -5.30 5.79 -17.45
N GLY A 150 -4.07 5.27 -17.44
CA GLY A 150 -3.68 4.33 -16.40
C GLY A 150 -2.24 4.46 -15.96
N VAL A 151 -1.97 3.79 -14.85
CA VAL A 151 -0.65 3.57 -14.30
C VAL A 151 -0.42 2.08 -14.10
N THR A 152 0.84 1.70 -14.16
CA THR A 152 1.29 0.37 -13.74
C THR A 152 2.37 0.55 -12.68
N LEU A 153 2.20 -0.14 -11.55
CA LEU A 153 3.22 -0.32 -10.53
C LEU A 153 4.07 -1.53 -10.93
N HIS A 154 5.39 -1.37 -10.90
CA HIS A 154 6.35 -2.39 -11.29
C HIS A 154 7.39 -2.61 -10.20
N ARG A 155 7.85 -3.86 -10.13
CA ARG A 155 9.07 -4.22 -9.39
C ARG A 155 10.28 -3.78 -10.18
N LEU A 156 11.37 -3.47 -9.47
CA LEU A 156 12.68 -3.38 -10.11
C LEU A 156 13.05 -4.73 -10.74
N PRO A 157 13.71 -4.74 -11.90
CA PRO A 157 14.32 -5.96 -12.41
C PRO A 157 15.31 -6.50 -11.36
N LEU A 158 15.27 -7.81 -11.13
CA LEU A 158 16.22 -8.54 -10.28
C LEU A 158 17.61 -8.55 -10.91
#